data_AF-A0A8S3UYS4-F1
#
_entry.id   AF-A0A8S3UYS4-F1
#
_cell.length_a   1.000
_cell.length_b   1.000
_cell.length_c   1.000
_cell.angle_alpha   90.00
_cell.angle_beta   90.00
_cell.angle_gamma   90.00
#
_symmetry.space_group_name_H-M   'P 1'
#
loop_
_entity.id
_entity.type
_entity.pdbx_description
1 polymer ?
#
loop_
_entity_poly.entity_id
_entity_poly.type
_entity_poly.pdbx_seq_one_letter_code
_entity_poly.pdbx_strand_id
1 'polypeptide(L)'
;MSRDELIGKISQQRNAITSLQNQIAQTQRQFQRDLSGSGVTLSACQSIEMRDAMALCSTEMEKAFPDSNCFQRLFWSEQFKSVNVKSAKGMKWHPMIIRWCLYLRQKSSAAYDALRDSGFITLPSARTLFDYSHYTKCGNGYQPDVLNILKSEAEKKGMYNIDEPWRKYVGILFDEIQVKSELVYDKYSGELIGYCNLDKVGNQMSDGT
;
A
#
# COMPACT_ATOMS: atom_id res chain seq x y z
N MET A 1 -12.68 32.29 12.10
CA MET A 1 -11.28 32.17 12.56
C MET A 1 -10.60 33.51 12.36
N SER A 2 -10.10 34.10 13.44
CA SER A 2 -9.35 35.37 13.42
C SER A 2 -7.92 35.15 12.93
N ARG A 3 -7.29 36.18 12.36
CA ARG A 3 -5.89 36.18 11.89
C ARG A 3 -4.92 35.67 12.96
N ASP A 4 -5.15 36.06 14.21
CA ASP A 4 -4.30 35.69 15.35
C ASP A 4 -4.44 34.20 15.73
N GLU A 5 -5.65 33.64 15.60
CA GLU A 5 -5.89 32.21 15.82
C GLU A 5 -5.18 31.36 14.76
N LEU A 6 -5.10 31.85 13.51
CA LEU A 6 -4.42 31.17 12.41
C LEU A 6 -2.90 31.13 12.63
N ILE A 7 -2.31 32.27 13.04
CA ILE A 7 -0.88 32.39 13.36
C ILE A 7 -0.53 31.48 14.54
N GLY A 8 -1.38 31.44 15.57
CA GLY A 8 -1.24 30.54 16.71
C GLY A 8 -1.22 29.06 16.30
N LYS A 9 -2.17 28.64 15.46
CA LYS A 9 -2.23 27.25 14.94
C LYS A 9 -1.01 26.89 14.08
N ILE A 10 -0.56 27.79 13.20
CA ILE A 10 0.63 27.54 12.36
C ILE A 10 1.89 27.38 13.24
N SER A 11 2.03 28.19 14.29
CA SER A 11 3.13 28.08 15.24
C SER A 11 3.10 26.74 15.99
N GLN A 12 1.93 26.33 16.47
CA GLN A 12 1.74 25.03 17.12
C GLN A 12 2.07 23.85 16.19
N GLN A 13 1.63 23.90 14.93
CA GLN A 13 1.93 22.87 13.94
C GLN A 13 3.44 22.80 13.62
N ARG A 14 4.12 23.94 13.49
CA ARG A 14 5.59 23.97 13.29
C ARG A 14 6.33 23.32 14.45
N ASN A 15 5.94 23.64 15.69
CA ASN A 15 6.53 23.04 16.89
C ASN A 15 6.28 21.52 16.95
N ALA A 16 5.08 21.07 16.58
CA ALA A 16 4.76 19.64 16.50
C ALA A 16 5.60 18.93 15.43
N ILE A 17 5.78 19.53 14.26
CA ILE A 17 6.64 18.99 13.19
C ILE A 17 8.08 18.86 13.68
N THR A 18 8.64 19.89 14.33
CA THR A 18 10.01 19.83 14.86
C THR A 18 10.14 18.75 15.94
N SER A 19 9.15 18.61 16.83
CA SER A 19 9.13 17.55 17.83
C SER A 19 9.11 16.15 17.19
N LEU A 20 8.27 15.94 16.18
CA LEU A 20 8.17 14.66 15.46
C LEU A 20 9.46 14.35 14.70
N GLN A 21 10.10 15.34 14.08
CA GLN A 21 11.39 15.19 13.42
C GLN A 21 12.49 14.75 14.40
N ASN A 22 12.52 15.34 15.60
CA ASN A 22 13.46 14.96 16.65
C ASN A 22 13.23 13.53 17.15
N GLN A 23 11.96 13.12 17.30
CA GLN A 23 11.61 11.73 17.66
C GLN A 23 12.07 10.74 16.58
N ILE A 24 11.81 11.02 15.30
CA ILE A 24 12.26 10.17 14.18
C ILE A 24 13.78 10.00 14.22
N ALA A 25 14.53 11.10 14.40
CA ALA A 25 15.99 11.06 14.47
C ALA A 25 16.50 10.23 15.66
N GLN A 26 15.85 10.33 16.82
CA GLN A 26 16.19 9.52 17.99
C GLN A 26 15.91 8.03 17.75
N THR A 27 14.73 7.68 17.25
CA THR A 27 14.35 6.31 16.94
C THR A 27 15.30 5.69 15.91
N GLN A 28 15.68 6.43 14.86
CA GLN A 28 16.65 5.97 13.87
C GLN A 28 18.03 5.67 14.49
N ARG A 29 18.52 6.53 15.39
CA ARG A 29 19.79 6.30 16.09
C ARG A 29 19.74 5.12 17.04
N GLN A 30 18.59 4.87 17.65
CA GLN A 30 18.38 3.69 18.50
C GLN A 30 18.40 2.42 17.66
N PHE A 31 17.63 2.41 16.56
CA PHE A 31 17.59 1.30 15.61
C PHE A 31 18.98 0.95 15.05
N GLN A 32 19.79 1.94 14.68
CA GLN A 32 21.17 1.71 14.23
C GLN A 32 22.07 1.12 15.33
N ARG A 33 21.92 1.57 16.57
CA ARG A 33 22.67 1.01 17.71
C ARG A 33 22.30 -0.46 17.94
N ASP A 34 21.02 -0.78 17.90
CA ASP A 34 20.54 -2.16 18.09
C ASP A 34 21.01 -3.08 16.96
N LEU A 35 21.01 -2.59 15.70
CA LEU A 35 21.59 -3.30 14.56
C LEU A 35 23.09 -3.55 14.73
N SER A 36 23.85 -2.58 15.23
CA SER A 36 25.30 -2.74 15.41
C SER A 36 25.69 -3.62 16.61
N GLY A 37 24.86 -3.65 17.66
CA GLY A 37 25.15 -4.39 18.90
C GLY A 37 24.59 -5.82 18.90
N SER A 38 23.43 -6.04 18.29
CA SER A 38 22.71 -7.32 18.29
C SER A 38 22.35 -7.83 16.91
N GLY A 39 22.49 -7.02 15.86
CA GLY A 39 22.18 -7.41 14.49
C GLY A 39 23.31 -8.26 13.90
N VAL A 40 23.04 -9.54 13.67
CA VAL A 40 23.91 -10.42 12.90
C VAL A 40 23.41 -10.44 11.46
N THR A 41 24.25 -10.02 10.52
CA THR A 41 23.97 -10.22 9.09
C THR A 41 24.00 -11.72 8.80
N LEU A 42 22.86 -12.29 8.42
CA LEU A 42 22.74 -13.73 8.19
C LEU A 42 23.66 -14.15 7.03
N SER A 43 24.62 -15.01 7.33
CA SER A 43 25.45 -15.68 6.33
C SER A 43 24.63 -16.71 5.54
N ALA A 44 25.12 -17.10 4.36
CA ALA A 44 24.44 -18.11 3.52
C ALA A 44 24.24 -19.46 4.24
N CYS A 45 25.08 -19.79 5.23
CA CYS A 45 24.93 -20.98 6.06
C CYS A 45 23.76 -20.85 7.05
N GLN A 46 23.57 -19.67 7.65
CA GLN A 46 22.46 -19.39 8.56
C GLN A 46 21.10 -19.35 7.85
N SER A 47 21.07 -19.03 6.54
CA SER A 47 19.86 -19.16 5.72
C SER A 47 19.40 -20.61 5.55
N ILE A 48 20.33 -21.58 5.59
CA ILE A 48 20.02 -23.02 5.55
C ILE A 48 19.47 -23.46 6.91
N GLU A 49 20.12 -23.05 8.01
CA GLU A 49 19.65 -23.33 9.38
C GLU A 49 18.24 -22.78 9.64
N MET A 50 17.92 -21.61 9.09
CA MET A 50 16.59 -21.00 9.21
C MET A 50 15.52 -21.77 8.42
N ARG A 51 15.87 -22.35 7.26
CA ARG A 51 14.98 -23.24 6.52
C ARG A 51 14.69 -24.52 7.32
N ASP A 52 15.71 -25.09 7.93
CA ASP A 52 15.58 -26.30 8.74
C ASP A 52 14.77 -26.03 10.02
N ALA A 53 14.99 -24.88 10.66
CA ALA A 53 14.17 -24.42 11.78
C ALA A 53 12.70 -24.20 11.39
N MET A 54 12.42 -23.61 10.23
CA MET A 54 11.06 -23.45 9.72
C MET A 54 10.37 -24.79 9.45
N ALA A 55 11.11 -25.79 8.99
CA ALA A 55 10.61 -27.14 8.80
C ALA A 55 10.28 -27.83 10.14
N LEU A 56 11.10 -27.63 11.17
CA LEU A 56 10.84 -28.15 12.52
C LEU A 56 9.61 -27.52 13.18
N CYS A 57 9.41 -26.21 12.99
CA CYS A 57 8.27 -25.49 13.55
C CYS A 57 6.95 -25.72 12.79
N SER A 58 6.94 -26.42 11.65
CA SER A 58 5.69 -26.65 10.90
C SER A 58 4.69 -27.49 11.69
N THR A 59 5.17 -28.53 12.39
CA THR A 59 4.35 -29.39 13.26
C THR A 59 3.84 -28.65 14.50
N GLU A 60 4.59 -27.68 15.01
CA GLU A 60 4.15 -26.82 16.11
C GLU A 60 3.06 -25.84 15.65
N MET A 61 3.20 -25.28 14.44
CA MET A 61 2.19 -24.40 13.86
C MET A 61 0.86 -25.12 13.60
N GLU A 62 0.89 -26.39 13.18
CA GLU A 62 -0.32 -27.19 13.00
C GLU A 62 -1.05 -27.48 14.32
N LYS A 63 -0.30 -27.56 15.43
CA LYS A 63 -0.89 -27.71 16.77
C LYS A 63 -1.42 -26.38 17.31
N ALA A 64 -0.71 -25.28 17.10
CA ALA A 64 -1.08 -23.95 17.59
C ALA A 64 -2.28 -23.36 16.82
N PHE A 65 -2.34 -23.62 15.51
CA PHE A 65 -3.38 -23.13 14.62
C PHE A 65 -4.04 -24.31 13.87
N PRO A 66 -4.98 -25.01 14.52
CA PRO A 66 -5.62 -26.19 13.93
C PRO A 66 -6.51 -25.84 12.73
N ASP A 67 -7.07 -24.63 12.69
CA ASP A 67 -7.87 -24.15 11.57
C ASP A 67 -6.99 -23.96 10.31
N SER A 68 -7.32 -24.70 9.26
CA SER A 68 -6.63 -24.62 7.97
C SER A 68 -6.82 -23.27 7.28
N ASN A 69 -7.89 -22.55 7.59
CA ASN A 69 -8.24 -21.29 6.94
C ASN A 69 -7.76 -20.04 7.69
N CYS A 70 -7.06 -20.20 8.83
CA CYS A 70 -6.55 -19.04 9.55
C CYS A 70 -5.41 -18.35 8.78
N PHE A 71 -5.34 -17.02 8.91
CA PHE A 71 -4.33 -16.22 8.24
C PHE A 71 -2.91 -16.58 8.67
N GLN A 72 -2.71 -16.93 9.95
CA GLN A 72 -1.41 -17.27 10.52
C GLN A 72 -0.81 -18.50 9.84
N ARG A 73 -1.63 -19.55 9.63
CA ARG A 73 -1.19 -20.76 8.93
C ARG A 73 -0.92 -20.51 7.45
N LEU A 74 -1.77 -19.71 6.80
CA LEU A 74 -1.56 -19.30 5.41
C LEU A 74 -0.29 -18.47 5.24
N PHE A 75 -0.04 -17.55 6.16
CA PHE A 75 1.16 -16.73 6.16
C PHE A 75 2.40 -17.61 6.33
N TRP A 76 2.40 -18.50 7.32
CA TRP A 76 3.51 -19.43 7.54
C TRP A 76 3.77 -20.34 6.34
N SER A 77 2.74 -20.90 5.73
CA SER A 77 2.90 -21.80 4.57
C SER A 77 3.48 -21.08 3.36
N GLU A 78 3.09 -19.82 3.12
CA GLU A 78 3.64 -19.00 2.04
C GLU A 78 5.08 -18.54 2.33
N GLN A 79 5.45 -18.29 3.61
CA GLN A 79 6.85 -18.06 4.00
C GLN A 79 7.70 -19.32 3.82
N PHE A 80 7.20 -20.49 4.20
CA PHE A 80 7.93 -21.74 4.01
C PHE A 80 8.14 -22.02 2.51
N LYS A 81 7.10 -21.79 1.71
CA LYS A 81 7.16 -21.93 0.26
C LYS A 81 8.21 -21.00 -0.36
N SER A 82 8.22 -19.71 0.01
CA SER A 82 9.15 -18.73 -0.56
C SER A 82 10.62 -19.07 -0.29
N VAL A 83 10.95 -19.55 0.91
CA VAL A 83 12.30 -19.97 1.32
C VAL A 83 12.78 -21.21 0.57
N ASN A 84 11.85 -22.07 0.14
CA ASN A 84 12.13 -23.28 -0.63
C ASN A 84 12.22 -23.04 -2.15
N VAL A 85 11.77 -21.88 -2.65
CA VAL A 85 11.93 -21.56 -4.08
C VAL A 85 13.38 -21.20 -4.38
N LYS A 86 13.97 -21.86 -5.39
CA LYS A 86 15.36 -21.60 -5.84
C LYS A 86 15.62 -20.18 -6.34
N SER A 87 14.57 -19.45 -6.73
CA SER A 87 14.65 -18.09 -7.26
C SER A 87 13.42 -17.28 -6.85
N ALA A 88 13.65 -16.08 -6.33
CA ALA A 88 12.60 -15.15 -5.94
C ALA A 88 11.63 -14.81 -7.08
N LYS A 89 12.06 -14.93 -8.35
CA LYS A 89 11.23 -14.67 -9.54
C LYS A 89 10.15 -15.73 -9.78
N GLY A 90 10.28 -16.92 -9.19
CA GLY A 90 9.34 -18.04 -9.38
C GLY A 90 8.22 -18.13 -8.35
N MET A 91 8.21 -17.25 -7.34
CA MET A 91 7.25 -17.32 -6.23
C MET A 91 5.87 -16.81 -6.67
N LYS A 92 4.87 -17.71 -6.67
CA LYS A 92 3.45 -17.36 -6.84
C LYS A 92 2.80 -17.22 -5.47
N TRP A 93 2.47 -16.01 -5.09
CA TRP A 93 1.87 -15.70 -3.79
C TRP A 93 0.36 -16.00 -3.77
N HIS A 94 -0.14 -16.45 -2.62
CA HIS A 94 -1.57 -16.57 -2.40
C HIS A 94 -2.27 -15.18 -2.45
N PRO A 95 -3.47 -15.05 -3.08
CA PRO A 95 -4.14 -13.76 -3.23
C PRO A 95 -4.39 -12.99 -1.92
N MET A 96 -4.65 -13.69 -0.82
CA MET A 96 -4.83 -13.07 0.50
C MET A 96 -3.57 -12.35 0.99
N ILE A 97 -2.39 -12.93 0.75
CA ILE A 97 -1.10 -12.32 1.12
C ILE A 97 -0.85 -11.06 0.29
N ILE A 98 -1.17 -11.11 -1.01
CA ILE A 98 -1.08 -9.93 -1.89
C ILE A 98 -2.00 -8.81 -1.39
N ARG A 99 -3.26 -9.11 -1.05
CA ARG A 99 -4.21 -8.13 -0.50
C ARG A 99 -3.71 -7.52 0.81
N TRP A 100 -3.19 -8.35 1.71
CA TRP A 100 -2.61 -7.89 2.97
C TRP A 100 -1.38 -6.98 2.75
N CYS A 101 -0.49 -7.36 1.83
CA CYS A 101 0.68 -6.54 1.48
C CYS A 101 0.29 -5.21 0.81
N LEU A 102 -0.73 -5.21 -0.05
CA LEU A 102 -1.28 -3.98 -0.64
C LEU A 102 -1.83 -3.04 0.44
N TYR A 103 -2.60 -3.59 1.39
CA TYR A 103 -3.11 -2.83 2.53
C TYR A 103 -1.97 -2.24 3.38
N LEU A 104 -0.95 -3.03 3.69
CA LEU A 104 0.20 -2.59 4.47
C LEU A 104 0.96 -1.46 3.77
N ARG A 105 1.22 -1.61 2.46
CA ARG A 105 1.90 -0.60 1.65
C ARG A 105 1.08 0.68 1.49
N GLN A 106 -0.25 0.57 1.40
CA GLN A 106 -1.16 1.72 1.37
C GLN A 106 -1.14 2.48 2.69
N LYS A 107 -1.01 1.78 3.82
CA LYS A 107 -0.89 2.40 5.15
C LYS A 107 0.46 3.09 5.33
N SER A 108 1.56 2.44 4.95
CA SER A 108 2.89 3.03 4.95
C SER A 108 3.82 2.26 4.02
N SER A 109 4.23 2.91 2.92
CA SER A 109 5.19 2.33 1.98
C SER A 109 6.55 2.12 2.64
N ALA A 110 7.01 3.07 3.45
CA ALA A 110 8.29 2.98 4.15
C ALA A 110 8.32 1.81 5.15
N ALA A 111 7.23 1.56 5.88
CA ALA A 111 7.15 0.43 6.79
C ALA A 111 7.15 -0.91 6.02
N TYR A 112 6.48 -0.97 4.87
CA TYR A 112 6.50 -2.14 4.00
C TYR A 112 7.91 -2.44 3.49
N ASP A 113 8.61 -1.42 2.98
CA ASP A 113 9.97 -1.58 2.45
C ASP A 113 10.95 -1.97 3.58
N ALA A 114 10.85 -1.35 4.76
CA ALA A 114 11.66 -1.74 5.91
C ALA A 114 11.42 -3.20 6.36
N LEU A 115 10.17 -3.65 6.39
CA LEU A 115 9.84 -5.05 6.73
C LEU A 115 10.40 -6.03 5.68
N ARG A 116 10.29 -5.68 4.40
CA ARG A 116 10.81 -6.50 3.30
C ARG A 116 12.34 -6.56 3.31
N ASP A 117 13.00 -5.43 3.54
CA ASP A 117 14.46 -5.30 3.51
C ASP A 117 15.11 -5.85 4.79
N SER A 118 14.34 -6.01 5.87
CA SER A 118 14.82 -6.62 7.12
C SER A 118 15.31 -8.06 6.95
N GLY A 119 14.88 -8.76 5.91
CA GLY A 119 15.19 -10.18 5.69
C GLY A 119 14.51 -11.15 6.66
N PHE A 120 13.78 -10.64 7.67
CA PHE A 120 13.06 -11.46 8.64
C PHE A 120 11.83 -12.15 8.02
N ILE A 121 11.12 -11.43 7.15
CA ILE A 121 9.94 -11.93 6.43
C ILE A 121 10.19 -11.78 4.94
N THR A 122 9.91 -12.84 4.19
CA THR A 122 9.89 -12.75 2.73
C THR A 122 8.56 -12.16 2.28
N LEU A 123 8.62 -11.04 1.56
CA LEU A 123 7.43 -10.36 1.04
C LEU A 123 7.48 -10.27 -0.49
N PRO A 124 6.31 -10.11 -1.15
CA PRO A 124 6.24 -9.81 -2.56
C PRO A 124 7.14 -8.62 -2.95
N SER A 125 7.60 -8.59 -4.19
CA SER A 125 8.39 -7.44 -4.64
C SER A 125 7.50 -6.20 -4.82
N ALA A 126 8.09 -5.01 -4.72
CA ALA A 126 7.41 -3.76 -5.07
C ALA A 126 6.84 -3.80 -6.50
N ARG A 127 7.53 -4.48 -7.43
CA ARG A 127 7.05 -4.68 -8.81
C ARG A 127 5.80 -5.57 -8.84
N THR A 128 5.80 -6.67 -8.11
CA THR A 128 4.64 -7.56 -8.00
C THR A 128 3.43 -6.79 -7.47
N LEU A 129 3.60 -6.01 -6.39
CA LEU A 129 2.52 -5.16 -5.87
C LEU A 129 2.09 -4.07 -6.85
N PHE A 130 3.02 -3.50 -7.61
CA PHE A 130 2.71 -2.54 -8.66
C PHE A 130 1.79 -3.17 -9.71
N ASP A 131 2.12 -4.36 -10.21
CA ASP A 131 1.32 -5.07 -11.22
C ASP A 131 -0.10 -5.40 -10.70
N TYR A 132 -0.24 -5.79 -9.43
CA TYR A 132 -1.56 -6.04 -8.82
C TYR A 132 -2.36 -4.76 -8.52
N SER A 133 -1.69 -3.67 -8.15
CA SER A 133 -2.37 -2.39 -7.90
C SER A 133 -2.83 -1.70 -9.19
N HIS A 134 -2.07 -1.86 -10.27
CA HIS A 134 -2.35 -1.29 -11.59
C HIS A 134 -3.06 -2.28 -12.52
N TYR A 135 -3.80 -3.24 -11.95
CA TYR A 135 -4.60 -4.19 -12.72
C TYR A 135 -5.66 -3.49 -13.59
N THR A 136 -6.23 -2.40 -13.07
CA THR A 136 -7.13 -1.52 -13.84
C THR A 136 -6.36 -0.33 -14.38
N LYS A 137 -6.49 -0.06 -15.69
CA LYS A 137 -5.85 1.11 -16.31
C LYS A 137 -6.66 2.35 -16.01
N CYS A 138 -6.09 3.33 -15.32
CA CYS A 138 -6.72 4.63 -15.17
C CYS A 138 -6.67 5.37 -16.52
N GLY A 139 -7.77 6.01 -16.90
CA GLY A 139 -7.88 6.81 -18.11
C GLY A 139 -8.86 7.96 -17.92
N ASN A 140 -8.93 8.84 -18.91
CA ASN A 140 -9.82 9.99 -18.86
C ASN A 140 -11.28 9.57 -19.03
N GLY A 141 -12.17 10.22 -18.29
CA GLY A 141 -13.61 10.00 -18.39
C GLY A 141 -14.08 8.74 -17.66
N TYR A 142 -15.04 8.05 -18.26
CA TYR A 142 -15.74 6.93 -17.65
C TYR A 142 -14.96 5.62 -17.81
N GLN A 143 -14.73 4.92 -16.70
CA GLN A 143 -14.04 3.63 -16.69
C GLN A 143 -15.03 2.45 -16.52
N PRO A 144 -15.31 1.67 -17.57
CA PRO A 144 -16.31 0.59 -17.53
C PRO A 144 -15.90 -0.56 -16.60
N ASP A 145 -14.61 -0.87 -16.51
CA ASP A 145 -14.10 -1.97 -15.69
C ASP A 145 -14.42 -1.77 -14.20
N VAL A 146 -14.24 -0.55 -13.71
CA VAL A 146 -14.53 -0.19 -12.32
C VAL A 146 -16.02 -0.28 -12.05
N LEU A 147 -16.86 0.17 -12.99
CA LEU A 147 -18.32 0.07 -12.83
C LEU A 147 -18.80 -1.38 -12.84
N ASN A 148 -18.23 -2.23 -13.69
CA ASN A 148 -18.54 -3.66 -13.72
C ASN A 148 -18.14 -4.35 -12.41
N ILE A 149 -16.97 -4.02 -11.85
CA ILE A 149 -16.53 -4.51 -10.55
C ILE A 149 -17.51 -4.04 -9.46
N LEU A 150 -17.85 -2.75 -9.41
CA LEU A 150 -18.80 -2.19 -8.45
C LEU A 150 -20.17 -2.85 -8.55
N LYS A 151 -20.67 -3.08 -9.77
CA LYS A 151 -21.95 -3.76 -10.00
C LYS A 151 -21.93 -5.18 -9.45
N SER A 152 -20.88 -5.95 -9.75
CA SER A 152 -20.73 -7.32 -9.24
C SER A 152 -20.65 -7.38 -7.70
N GLU A 153 -19.99 -6.40 -7.08
CA GLU A 153 -19.90 -6.32 -5.62
C GLU A 153 -21.23 -5.87 -4.98
N ALA A 154 -21.97 -4.98 -5.64
CA ALA A 154 -23.31 -4.58 -5.20
C ALA A 154 -24.31 -5.75 -5.28
N GLU A 155 -24.23 -6.57 -6.33
CA GLU A 155 -25.01 -7.80 -6.48
C GLU A 155 -24.67 -8.82 -5.39
N LYS A 156 -23.38 -9.10 -5.13
CA LYS A 156 -22.94 -10.00 -4.05
C LYS A 156 -23.41 -9.55 -2.67
N LYS A 157 -23.47 -8.24 -2.44
CA LYS A 157 -23.95 -7.64 -1.18
C LYS A 157 -25.48 -7.55 -1.09
N GLY A 158 -26.21 -8.03 -2.10
CA GLY A 158 -27.67 -7.99 -2.12
C GLY A 158 -28.24 -6.57 -2.13
N MET A 159 -27.51 -5.58 -2.66
CA MET A 159 -27.96 -4.18 -2.65
C MET A 159 -29.22 -3.94 -3.49
N TYR A 160 -29.52 -4.84 -4.43
CA TYR A 160 -30.71 -4.81 -5.28
C TYR A 160 -31.85 -5.71 -4.77
N ASN A 161 -31.72 -6.27 -3.57
CA ASN A 161 -32.76 -7.12 -2.99
C ASN A 161 -34.04 -6.32 -2.74
N ILE A 162 -35.18 -6.98 -2.95
CA ILE A 162 -36.53 -6.39 -2.81
C ILE A 162 -36.80 -5.97 -1.36
N ASP A 163 -36.18 -6.65 -0.39
CA ASP A 163 -36.41 -6.44 1.04
C ASP A 163 -35.93 -5.06 1.54
N GLU A 164 -34.92 -4.47 0.89
CA GLU A 164 -34.36 -3.17 1.26
C GLU A 164 -34.16 -2.26 0.03
N PRO A 165 -35.26 -1.78 -0.59
CA PRO A 165 -35.22 -1.11 -1.88
C PRO A 165 -34.51 0.25 -1.84
N TRP A 166 -34.26 0.81 -0.66
CA TRP A 166 -33.53 2.07 -0.51
C TRP A 166 -32.02 1.94 -0.74
N ARG A 167 -31.45 0.73 -0.60
CA ARG A 167 -29.99 0.50 -0.75
C ARG A 167 -29.44 0.75 -2.15
N LYS A 168 -30.32 0.80 -3.16
CA LYS A 168 -29.95 1.10 -4.55
C LYS A 168 -29.75 2.59 -4.82
N TYR A 169 -30.26 3.47 -3.97
CA TYR A 169 -30.16 4.91 -4.19
C TYR A 169 -28.78 5.40 -3.72
N VAL A 170 -28.05 6.03 -4.64
CA VAL A 170 -26.72 6.60 -4.40
C VAL A 170 -26.67 8.02 -4.90
N GLY A 171 -26.10 8.92 -4.09
CA GLY A 171 -25.77 10.28 -4.51
C GLY A 171 -24.41 10.29 -5.16
N ILE A 172 -24.29 10.93 -6.32
CA ILE A 172 -23.00 11.14 -6.98
C ILE A 172 -22.62 12.61 -6.78
N LEU A 173 -21.46 12.82 -6.15
CA LEU A 173 -20.91 14.14 -5.86
C LEU A 173 -19.59 14.27 -6.62
N PHE A 174 -19.43 15.37 -7.32
CA PHE A 174 -18.19 15.72 -8.02
C PHE A 174 -17.81 17.15 -7.66
N ASP A 175 -16.50 17.38 -7.60
CA ASP A 175 -15.89 18.69 -7.38
C ASP A 175 -14.63 18.76 -8.24
N GLU A 176 -14.20 19.97 -8.57
CA GLU A 176 -13.03 20.22 -9.40
C GLU A 176 -11.82 20.55 -8.52
N ILE A 177 -10.65 20.00 -8.87
CA ILE A 177 -9.40 20.25 -8.15
C ILE A 177 -8.42 20.91 -9.11
N GLN A 178 -7.84 22.04 -8.70
CA GLN A 178 -6.77 22.68 -9.45
C GLN A 178 -5.48 21.86 -9.29
N VAL A 179 -4.96 21.38 -10.42
CA VAL A 179 -3.68 20.67 -10.50
C VAL A 179 -2.65 21.57 -11.19
N LYS A 180 -1.37 21.41 -10.86
CA LYS A 180 -0.28 22.18 -11.48
C LYS A 180 -0.26 21.94 -13.00
N SER A 181 -0.30 23.02 -13.78
CA SER A 181 -0.29 23.01 -15.24
C SER A 181 1.13 22.81 -15.77
N GLU A 182 1.62 21.57 -15.72
CA GLU A 182 2.87 21.18 -16.34
C GLU A 182 2.65 20.10 -17.40
N LEU A 183 3.61 20.01 -18.31
CA LEU A 183 3.63 19.02 -19.36
C LEU A 183 4.34 17.76 -18.85
N VAL A 184 3.64 16.63 -18.82
CA VAL A 184 4.15 15.35 -18.32
C VAL A 184 4.22 14.35 -19.46
N TYR A 185 5.37 13.72 -19.66
CA TYR A 185 5.51 12.62 -20.60
C TYR A 185 5.16 11.29 -19.93
N ASP A 186 4.15 10.61 -20.43
CA ASP A 186 3.82 9.25 -20.01
C ASP A 186 4.60 8.23 -20.85
N LYS A 187 5.55 7.57 -20.22
CA LYS A 187 6.41 6.55 -20.85
C LYS A 187 5.66 5.28 -21.29
N TYR A 188 4.45 5.03 -20.79
CA TYR A 188 3.69 3.82 -21.10
C TYR A 188 2.79 4.00 -22.32
N SER A 189 2.13 5.15 -22.43
CA SER A 189 1.33 5.52 -23.61
C SER A 189 2.19 6.14 -24.72
N GLY A 190 3.34 6.73 -24.37
CA GLY A 190 4.14 7.55 -25.28
C GLY A 190 3.54 8.94 -25.52
N GLU A 191 2.53 9.31 -24.74
CA GLU A 191 1.81 10.56 -24.91
C GLU A 191 2.40 11.66 -24.02
N LEU A 192 2.38 12.88 -24.57
CA LEU A 192 2.71 14.09 -23.85
C LEU A 192 1.42 14.66 -23.26
N ILE A 193 1.18 14.40 -21.98
CA ILE A 193 -0.03 14.80 -21.26
C ILE A 193 0.17 16.22 -20.73
N GLY A 194 -0.64 17.17 -21.17
CA GLY A 194 -0.57 18.56 -20.71
C GLY A 194 -1.80 19.38 -21.09
N TYR A 195 -1.93 20.54 -20.43
CA TYR A 195 -2.99 21.54 -20.51
C TYR A 195 -4.43 20.98 -20.38
N CYS A 196 -4.98 21.05 -19.17
CA CYS A 196 -6.43 21.08 -18.98
C CYS A 196 -6.89 22.52 -19.27
N ASN A 197 -7.50 22.74 -20.44
CA ASN A 197 -8.12 24.02 -20.79
C ASN A 197 -9.42 24.14 -19.98
N LEU A 198 -9.37 24.83 -18.82
CA LEU A 198 -10.53 25.07 -17.95
C LEU A 198 -11.26 26.34 -18.41
N ASP A 199 -11.68 26.35 -19.68
CA ASP A 199 -12.44 27.44 -20.29
C ASP A 199 -11.78 28.84 -20.17
N LYS A 200 -12.36 29.86 -20.79
CA LYS A 200 -11.79 31.22 -20.77
C LYS A 200 -11.74 31.82 -19.35
N VAL A 201 -12.64 31.40 -18.47
CA VAL A 201 -12.76 31.94 -17.10
C VAL A 201 -11.78 31.25 -16.13
N GLY A 202 -11.61 29.92 -16.22
CA GLY A 202 -10.67 29.21 -15.36
C GLY A 202 -9.22 29.54 -15.68
N ASN A 203 -8.89 29.73 -16.96
CA ASN A 203 -7.54 30.14 -17.37
C ASN A 203 -7.17 31.56 -16.90
N GLN A 204 -8.13 32.49 -16.85
CA GLN A 204 -7.89 33.84 -16.33
C GLN A 204 -7.66 33.88 -14.81
N MET A 205 -8.24 32.93 -14.07
CA MET A 205 -8.03 32.83 -12.62
C MET A 205 -6.72 32.12 -12.26
N SER A 206 -6.16 31.28 -13.14
CA SER A 206 -4.87 30.63 -12.92
C SER A 206 -3.66 31.51 -13.27
N ASP A 207 -3.80 32.44 -14.22
CA ASP A 207 -2.69 33.32 -14.66
C ASP A 207 -2.49 34.55 -13.75
N GLY A 208 -3.29 34.69 -12.68
CA GLY A 208 -3.29 35.83 -11.75
C GLY A 208 -2.47 35.67 -10.46
N THR A 209 -1.69 34.59 -10.31
CA THR A 209 -0.82 34.31 -9.15
C THR A 209 0.54 33.82 -9.60
#